data_AF-A0AAD8YG11-F1
#
_entry.id   AF-A0AAD8YG11-F1
#
_cell.length_a   1.000
_cell.length_b   1.000
_cell.length_c   1.000
_cell.angle_alpha   90.00
_cell.angle_beta   90.00
_cell.angle_gamma   90.00
#
_symmetry.space_group_name_H-M   'P 1'
#
loop_
_entity.id
_entity.type
_entity.pdbx_description
1 polymer ?
#
loop_
_entity_poly.entity_id
_entity_poly.type
_entity_poly.pdbx_seq_one_letter_code
_entity_poly.pdbx_strand_id
1 'polypeptide(L)'
;MIQTLILIVSTLLVAATAANPLPGEPDGVDLYKKVDVEFIPGRKAVMTIYQDGAETEKITLSDYNDKDKLHALFIEKGFEKYNEEELAEIRRMKQEVEDAEDKKAIKRLRGNINQLTKPITGGKISSKMLRDLNVADKHMNKAQQKAAVKEKIKEMKQAREDFMMVGMPDDRPKESVQ
;
A
#
# COMPACT_ATOMS: atom_id res chain seq x y z
N MET A 1 -32.54 19.15 -18.67
CA MET A 1 -32.46 18.80 -17.24
C MET A 1 -31.34 17.79 -17.09
N ILE A 2 -30.30 18.12 -16.33
CA ILE A 2 -29.16 17.22 -16.15
C ILE A 2 -29.51 16.32 -14.96
N GLN A 3 -29.93 15.09 -15.22
CA GLN A 3 -30.09 14.08 -14.17
C GLN A 3 -28.70 13.80 -13.57
N THR A 4 -28.56 14.00 -12.27
CA THR A 4 -27.39 13.58 -11.49
C THR A 4 -27.79 12.32 -10.76
N LEU A 5 -27.19 11.20 -11.18
CA LEU A 5 -27.43 9.88 -10.64
C LEU A 5 -26.26 9.60 -9.69
N ILE A 6 -26.54 9.24 -8.45
CA ILE A 6 -25.51 8.89 -7.46
C ILE A 6 -25.70 7.40 -7.18
N LEU A 7 -24.76 6.59 -7.67
CA LEU A 7 -24.69 5.17 -7.34
C LEU A 7 -23.98 5.03 -5.98
N ILE A 8 -24.26 3.97 -5.23
CA ILE A 8 -23.51 3.63 -4.00
C ILE A 8 -23.21 2.14 -4.07
N VAL A 9 -22.23 1.73 -4.88
CA VAL A 9 -21.92 0.29 -5.06
C VAL A 9 -21.06 -0.22 -3.90
N SER A 10 -21.73 -0.74 -2.88
CA SER A 10 -21.07 -1.43 -1.76
C SER A 10 -20.56 -2.81 -2.17
N THR A 11 -19.34 -2.93 -2.72
CA THR A 11 -18.81 -4.26 -3.07
C THR A 11 -18.60 -5.14 -1.82
N LEU A 12 -19.14 -6.35 -1.87
CA LEU A 12 -18.94 -7.39 -0.87
C LEU A 12 -17.53 -7.97 -1.10
N LEU A 13 -16.59 -7.68 -0.19
CA LEU A 13 -15.31 -8.40 -0.17
C LEU A 13 -15.58 -9.84 0.29
N VAL A 14 -15.94 -10.71 -0.65
CA VAL A 14 -15.89 -12.16 -0.43
C VAL A 14 -14.41 -12.49 -0.28
N ALA A 15 -14.05 -13.01 0.89
CA ALA A 15 -12.72 -13.56 1.16
C ALA A 15 -12.54 -14.85 0.34
N ALA A 16 -12.42 -14.70 -0.98
CA ALA A 16 -11.82 -15.70 -1.84
C ALA A 16 -10.30 -15.61 -1.63
N THR A 17 -9.76 -16.71 -1.15
CA THR A 17 -8.35 -16.91 -0.88
C THR A 17 -7.52 -16.63 -2.14
N ALA A 18 -6.45 -15.82 -1.99
CA ALA A 18 -5.34 -15.66 -2.93
C ALA A 18 -5.60 -14.97 -4.29
N ALA A 19 -5.82 -13.65 -4.26
CA ALA A 19 -5.14 -12.69 -5.14
C ALA A 19 -5.51 -11.27 -4.68
N ASN A 20 -4.55 -10.48 -4.21
CA ASN A 20 -4.72 -9.03 -4.26
C ASN A 20 -4.87 -8.69 -5.75
N PRO A 21 -6.03 -8.21 -6.23
CA PRO A 21 -6.15 -7.80 -7.62
C PRO A 21 -5.07 -6.74 -7.87
N LEU A 22 -4.25 -6.98 -8.88
CA LEU A 22 -3.21 -6.03 -9.28
C LEU A 22 -3.87 -4.66 -9.53
N PRO A 23 -3.29 -3.55 -9.04
CA PRO A 23 -3.77 -2.22 -9.38
C PRO A 23 -3.55 -2.03 -10.88
N GLY A 24 -4.60 -2.18 -11.71
CA GLY A 24 -4.32 -2.30 -13.14
C GLY A 24 -5.47 -2.13 -14.12
N GLU A 25 -6.67 -2.61 -13.84
CA GLU A 25 -7.77 -2.54 -14.81
C GLU A 25 -9.02 -1.99 -14.14
N PRO A 26 -9.56 -0.85 -14.61
CA PRO A 26 -10.83 -0.32 -14.14
C PRO A 26 -11.94 -1.23 -14.62
N ASP A 27 -12.14 -2.34 -13.90
CA ASP A 27 -13.10 -3.34 -14.30
C ASP A 27 -14.45 -3.12 -13.61
N GLY A 28 -15.49 -2.86 -14.41
CA GLY A 28 -16.87 -2.76 -13.94
C GLY A 28 -17.46 -1.36 -14.04
N VAL A 29 -17.92 -0.85 -12.91
CA VAL A 29 -18.89 0.27 -12.84
C VAL A 29 -18.26 1.65 -13.04
N ASP A 30 -16.96 1.75 -12.84
CA ASP A 30 -16.18 3.00 -12.98
C ASP A 30 -16.13 3.51 -14.43
N LEU A 31 -16.56 2.69 -15.40
CA LEU A 31 -16.60 3.02 -16.83
C LEU A 31 -17.79 3.91 -17.22
N TYR A 32 -18.70 4.21 -16.29
CA TYR A 32 -19.94 4.92 -16.58
C TYR A 32 -19.95 6.33 -15.98
N LYS A 33 -20.52 7.28 -16.73
CA LYS A 33 -20.68 8.68 -16.29
C LYS A 33 -21.72 8.77 -15.18
N LYS A 34 -21.46 9.66 -14.20
CA LYS A 34 -22.37 9.92 -13.06
C LYS A 34 -22.66 8.65 -12.26
N VAL A 35 -21.61 7.92 -11.97
CA VAL A 35 -21.64 6.77 -11.09
C VAL A 35 -20.63 7.02 -9.99
N ASP A 36 -21.11 7.11 -8.75
CA ASP A 36 -20.25 7.15 -7.58
C ASP A 36 -20.18 5.74 -6.99
N VAL A 37 -19.01 5.33 -6.52
CA VAL A 37 -18.84 4.00 -5.93
C VAL A 37 -18.35 4.19 -4.50
N GLU A 38 -19.20 3.85 -3.54
CA GLU A 38 -18.84 3.85 -2.13
C GLU A 38 -18.66 2.43 -1.64
N PHE A 39 -17.42 2.12 -1.26
CA PHE A 39 -17.07 0.81 -0.73
C PHE A 39 -17.40 0.70 0.75
N ILE A 40 -18.41 -0.11 1.10
CA ILE A 40 -18.75 -0.42 2.50
C ILE A 40 -18.44 -1.89 2.79
N PRO A 41 -17.37 -2.19 3.57
CA PRO A 41 -16.98 -3.57 3.83
C PRO A 41 -18.08 -4.31 4.60
N GLY A 42 -18.30 -5.58 4.24
CA GLY A 42 -19.26 -6.47 4.90
C GLY A 42 -20.73 -6.23 4.54
N ARG A 43 -21.03 -5.35 3.58
CA ARG A 43 -22.40 -5.12 3.09
C ARG A 43 -22.56 -5.59 1.64
N LYS A 44 -23.79 -5.99 1.30
CA LYS A 44 -24.19 -6.36 -0.05
C LYS A 44 -24.16 -5.13 -0.97
N ALA A 45 -23.79 -5.33 -2.23
CA ALA A 45 -23.83 -4.29 -3.25
C ALA A 45 -25.28 -3.93 -3.57
N VAL A 46 -25.62 -2.66 -3.38
CA VAL A 46 -26.95 -2.13 -3.64
C VAL A 46 -26.82 -0.89 -4.51
N MET A 47 -27.43 -0.92 -5.67
CA MET A 47 -27.56 0.22 -6.54
C MET A 47 -28.79 1.03 -6.13
N THR A 48 -28.61 2.31 -5.83
CA THR A 48 -29.72 3.24 -5.60
C THR A 48 -29.75 4.26 -6.74
N ILE A 49 -30.92 4.47 -7.34
CA ILE A 49 -31.12 5.46 -8.40
C ILE A 49 -31.87 6.64 -7.80
N TYR A 50 -31.29 7.83 -7.89
CA TYR A 50 -31.90 9.09 -7.47
C TYR A 50 -32.42 9.85 -8.69
N GLN A 51 -33.69 10.26 -8.65
CA GLN A 51 -34.28 11.19 -9.62
C GLN A 51 -34.73 12.45 -8.85
N ASP A 52 -34.22 13.61 -9.24
CA ASP A 52 -34.54 14.91 -8.61
C ASP A 52 -34.35 14.93 -7.07
N GLY A 53 -33.37 14.16 -6.58
CA GLY A 53 -33.06 14.04 -5.15
C GLY A 53 -33.94 13.04 -4.38
N ALA A 54 -34.87 12.35 -5.04
CA ALA A 54 -35.68 11.29 -4.45
C ALA A 54 -35.18 9.89 -4.86
N GLU A 55 -35.08 8.98 -3.89
CA GLU A 55 -34.77 7.56 -4.13
C GLU A 55 -35.91 6.91 -4.93
N THR A 56 -35.64 6.58 -6.19
CA THR A 56 -36.64 6.01 -7.10
C THR A 56 -36.59 4.49 -7.11
N GLU A 57 -35.39 3.93 -7.20
CA GLU A 57 -35.20 2.49 -7.31
C GLU A 57 -34.00 2.03 -6.49
N LYS A 58 -34.15 0.85 -5.87
CA LYS A 58 -33.10 0.17 -5.11
C LYS A 58 -32.97 -1.25 -5.64
N ILE A 59 -31.84 -1.55 -6.27
CA ILE A 59 -31.56 -2.82 -6.93
C ILE A 59 -30.38 -3.49 -6.23
N THR A 60 -30.56 -4.72 -5.76
CA THR A 60 -29.46 -5.51 -5.19
C THR A 60 -28.60 -6.06 -6.31
N LEU A 61 -27.33 -5.64 -6.37
CA LEU A 61 -26.38 -6.13 -7.38
C LEU A 61 -25.80 -7.50 -7.02
N SER A 62 -26.05 -8.00 -5.80
CA SER A 62 -25.57 -9.30 -5.33
C SER A 62 -26.09 -10.49 -6.13
N ASP A 63 -27.19 -10.30 -6.84
CA ASP A 63 -27.82 -11.34 -7.66
C ASP A 63 -27.19 -11.43 -9.07
N TYR A 64 -26.37 -10.43 -9.44
CA TYR A 64 -25.72 -10.31 -10.74
C TYR A 64 -24.21 -10.57 -10.60
N ASN A 65 -23.81 -11.84 -10.62
CA ASN A 65 -22.39 -12.23 -10.61
C ASN A 65 -21.71 -12.06 -11.96
N ASP A 66 -22.49 -12.01 -13.05
CA ASP A 66 -21.96 -11.88 -14.41
C ASP A 66 -21.76 -10.41 -14.75
N LYS A 67 -20.51 -10.07 -15.10
CA LYS A 67 -20.12 -8.73 -15.54
C LYS A 67 -20.95 -8.22 -16.73
N ASP A 68 -21.26 -9.09 -17.69
CA ASP A 68 -22.06 -8.74 -18.87
C ASP A 68 -23.49 -8.32 -18.50
N LYS A 69 -24.09 -9.00 -17.51
CA LYS A 69 -25.44 -8.66 -17.02
C LYS A 69 -25.46 -7.32 -16.31
N LEU A 70 -24.42 -7.02 -15.53
CA LEU A 70 -24.26 -5.70 -14.93
C LEU A 70 -24.19 -4.63 -16.03
N HIS A 71 -23.33 -4.80 -17.03
CA HIS A 71 -23.19 -3.84 -18.12
C HIS A 71 -24.50 -3.63 -18.90
N ALA A 72 -25.26 -4.69 -19.15
CA ALA A 72 -26.57 -4.60 -19.79
C ALA A 72 -27.55 -3.76 -18.96
N LEU A 73 -27.57 -3.94 -17.64
CA LEU A 73 -28.42 -3.19 -16.73
C LEU A 73 -28.07 -1.69 -16.73
N PHE A 74 -26.79 -1.33 -16.78
CA PHE A 74 -26.38 0.07 -16.93
C PHE A 74 -26.81 0.68 -18.27
N ILE A 75 -26.72 -0.07 -19.36
CA ILE A 75 -27.17 0.39 -20.67
C ILE A 75 -28.69 0.58 -20.68
N GLU A 76 -29.44 -0.36 -20.11
CA GLU A 76 -30.90 -0.30 -20.00
C GLU A 76 -31.38 0.89 -19.16
N LYS A 77 -30.64 1.22 -18.09
CA LYS A 77 -30.91 2.39 -17.23
C LYS A 77 -30.45 3.72 -17.85
N GLY A 78 -29.81 3.69 -19.02
CA GLY A 78 -29.41 4.89 -19.76
C GLY A 78 -28.11 5.52 -19.29
N PHE A 79 -27.22 4.75 -18.65
CA PHE A 79 -25.89 5.25 -18.31
C PHE A 79 -24.99 5.26 -19.53
N GLU A 80 -24.37 6.42 -19.79
CA GLU A 80 -23.38 6.58 -20.85
C GLU A 80 -22.01 6.08 -20.38
N LYS A 81 -21.35 5.27 -21.21
CA LYS A 81 -19.94 4.88 -20.98
C LYS A 81 -19.01 6.05 -21.30
N TYR A 82 -17.91 6.16 -20.56
CA TYR A 82 -16.80 7.03 -20.94
C TYR A 82 -16.20 6.56 -22.26
N ASN A 83 -15.74 7.52 -23.07
CA ASN A 83 -14.96 7.17 -24.25
C ASN A 83 -13.58 6.66 -23.82
N GLU A 84 -12.95 5.81 -24.64
CA GLU A 84 -11.65 5.20 -24.30
C GLU A 84 -10.57 6.26 -24.02
N GLU A 85 -10.62 7.36 -24.77
CA GLU A 85 -9.72 8.51 -24.60
C GLU A 85 -9.96 9.25 -23.26
N GLU A 86 -11.22 9.49 -22.89
CA GLU A 86 -11.57 10.11 -21.59
C GLU A 86 -11.14 9.22 -20.42
N LEU A 87 -11.31 7.91 -20.55
CA LEU A 87 -10.94 6.94 -19.52
C LEU A 87 -9.43 6.92 -19.27
N ALA A 88 -8.63 7.00 -20.33
CA ALA A 88 -7.18 7.06 -20.23
C ALA A 88 -6.71 8.33 -19.51
N GLU A 89 -7.37 9.46 -19.73
CA GLU A 89 -7.03 10.73 -19.09
C GLU A 89 -7.40 10.75 -17.61
N ILE A 90 -8.59 10.24 -17.25
CA ILE A 90 -9.01 10.07 -15.84
C ILE A 90 -8.01 9.17 -15.09
N ARG A 91 -7.55 8.09 -15.73
CA ARG A 91 -6.56 7.19 -15.15
C ARG A 91 -5.23 7.90 -14.88
N ARG A 92 -4.75 8.70 -15.83
CA ARG A 92 -3.53 9.49 -15.65
C ARG A 92 -3.66 10.48 -14.50
N MET A 93 -4.78 11.21 -14.42
CA MET A 93 -5.01 12.15 -13.32
C MET A 93 -5.10 11.45 -11.97
N LYS A 94 -5.82 10.34 -11.87
CA LYS A 94 -5.96 9.57 -10.62
C LYS A 94 -4.61 9.04 -10.14
N GLN A 95 -3.81 8.51 -11.05
CA GLN A 95 -2.49 7.98 -10.74
C GLN A 95 -1.51 9.08 -10.31
N GLU A 96 -1.56 10.27 -10.93
CA GLU A 96 -0.74 11.40 -10.52
C GLU A 96 -1.09 11.90 -9.10
N VAL A 97 -2.38 11.90 -8.74
CA VAL A 97 -2.85 12.25 -7.39
C VAL A 97 -2.37 11.21 -6.37
N GLU A 98 -2.53 9.92 -6.66
CA GLU A 98 -2.10 8.82 -5.79
C GLU A 98 -0.58 8.87 -5.56
N ASP A 99 0.22 9.02 -6.62
CA ASP A 99 1.67 9.18 -6.54
C ASP A 99 2.09 10.40 -5.71
N ALA A 100 1.33 11.50 -5.79
CA ALA A 100 1.59 12.70 -5.00
C ALA A 100 1.25 12.50 -3.52
N GLU A 101 0.21 11.74 -3.19
CA GLU A 101 -0.16 11.39 -1.82
C GLU A 101 0.85 10.43 -1.19
N ASP A 102 1.27 9.40 -1.93
CA ASP A 102 2.28 8.44 -1.50
C ASP A 102 3.62 9.12 -1.22
N LYS A 103 4.06 10.02 -2.10
CA LYS A 103 5.28 10.82 -1.88
C LYS A 103 5.17 11.67 -0.61
N LYS A 104 4.01 12.27 -0.33
CA LYS A 104 3.77 13.04 0.91
C LYS A 104 3.79 12.13 2.14
N ALA A 105 3.16 10.95 2.07
CA ALA A 105 3.13 9.98 3.15
C ALA A 105 4.56 9.47 3.47
N ILE A 106 5.33 9.10 2.45
CA ILE A 106 6.73 8.67 2.59
C ILE A 106 7.59 9.78 3.20
N LYS A 107 7.41 11.05 2.79
CA LYS A 107 8.14 12.18 3.36
C LYS A 107 7.84 12.38 4.85
N ARG A 108 6.58 12.21 5.26
CA ARG A 108 6.18 12.26 6.69
C ARG A 108 6.83 11.14 7.49
N LEU A 109 6.84 9.92 6.95
CA LEU A 109 7.48 8.76 7.59
C LEU A 109 9.00 8.94 7.75
N ARG A 110 9.69 9.41 6.70
CA ARG A 110 11.15 9.70 6.76
C ARG A 110 11.49 10.79 7.77
N GLY A 111 10.69 11.85 7.87
CA GLY A 111 10.89 12.90 8.87
C GLY A 111 10.82 12.38 10.30
N ASN A 112 9.92 11.42 10.56
CA ASN A 112 9.75 10.82 11.89
C ASN A 112 10.91 9.87 12.24
N ILE A 113 11.39 9.07 11.28
CA ILE A 113 12.55 8.18 11.46
C ILE A 113 13.81 8.96 11.81
N ASN A 114 14.05 10.12 11.18
CA ASN A 114 15.23 10.94 11.46
C ASN A 114 15.25 11.57 12.87
N GLN A 115 14.15 11.57 13.62
CA GLN A 115 14.17 11.92 15.04
C GLN A 115 14.56 10.73 15.92
N LEU A 116 14.22 9.51 15.51
CA LEU A 116 14.55 8.27 16.22
C LEU A 116 16.00 7.83 15.97
N THR A 117 16.56 8.15 14.80
CA THR A 117 17.94 7.83 14.43
C THR A 117 18.94 8.95 14.64
N LYS A 118 18.56 10.07 15.29
CA LYS A 118 19.58 10.97 15.83
C LYS A 118 20.46 10.11 16.73
N PRO A 119 21.74 9.92 16.40
CA PRO A 119 22.61 9.16 17.27
C PRO A 119 22.51 9.83 18.64
N ILE A 120 22.31 9.02 19.68
CA ILE A 120 22.41 9.45 21.07
C ILE A 120 23.88 9.79 21.33
N THR A 121 24.42 10.77 20.60
CA THR A 121 25.81 11.23 20.65
C THR A 121 25.90 12.65 21.22
N GLY A 122 24.79 13.17 21.77
CA GLY A 122 24.78 14.40 22.58
C GLY A 122 24.07 14.24 23.92
N GLY A 123 23.16 13.26 24.06
CA GLY A 123 22.61 12.88 25.36
C GLY A 123 23.65 12.07 26.11
N LYS A 124 24.17 12.63 27.21
CA LYS A 124 25.06 11.95 28.15
C LYS A 124 24.55 10.52 28.36
N ILE A 125 25.25 9.52 27.82
CA ILE A 125 25.01 8.12 28.14
C ILE A 125 25.09 8.07 29.67
N SER A 126 23.95 7.80 30.32
CA SER A 126 23.92 7.82 31.78
C SER A 126 24.97 6.82 32.25
N SER A 127 25.77 7.22 33.25
CA SER A 127 26.83 6.37 33.82
C SER A 127 26.31 5.01 34.30
N LYS A 128 24.99 4.86 34.42
CA LYS A 128 24.28 3.61 34.71
C LYS A 128 24.37 2.60 33.58
N MET A 129 24.11 2.99 32.32
CA MET A 129 24.17 2.03 31.18
C MET A 129 25.59 1.56 30.86
N LEU A 130 26.60 2.38 31.15
CA LEU A 130 28.01 1.99 31.04
C LEU A 130 28.43 0.94 32.08
N ARG A 131 27.72 0.81 33.20
CA ARG A 131 28.00 -0.24 34.21
C ARG A 131 27.35 -1.57 33.86
N ASP A 132 26.22 -1.56 33.17
CA ASP A 132 25.47 -2.77 32.87
C ASP A 132 26.06 -3.52 31.65
N LEU A 133 26.84 -2.82 30.81
CA LEU A 133 27.70 -3.43 29.78
C LEU A 133 29.09 -3.81 30.31
N ASN A 134 29.27 -3.95 31.64
CA ASN A 134 30.46 -4.57 32.23
C ASN A 134 30.58 -6.02 31.75
N VAL A 135 31.21 -6.18 30.59
CA VAL A 135 32.24 -7.20 30.42
C VAL A 135 33.24 -6.93 31.54
N ALA A 136 33.20 -7.81 32.53
CA ALA A 136 34.08 -7.80 33.68
C ALA A 136 35.53 -7.87 33.21
N ASP A 137 36.24 -6.74 33.24
CA ASP A 137 37.69 -6.69 33.43
C ASP A 137 38.09 -5.30 33.94
N LYS A 138 38.33 -5.23 35.26
CA LYS A 138 38.50 -4.01 36.06
C LYS A 138 39.82 -3.25 35.83
N HIS A 139 40.58 -3.52 34.76
CA HIS A 139 41.92 -2.94 34.59
C HIS A 139 42.26 -2.36 33.21
N MET A 140 41.30 -2.18 32.30
CA MET A 140 41.60 -1.50 31.03
C MET A 140 41.40 0.02 31.09
N ASN A 141 42.38 0.76 30.59
CA ASN A 141 42.34 2.22 30.46
C ASN A 141 41.21 2.61 29.46
N LYS A 142 40.50 3.73 29.70
CA LYS A 142 39.42 4.23 28.84
C LYS A 142 39.82 4.34 27.36
N ALA A 143 41.11 4.61 27.08
CA ALA A 143 41.64 4.62 25.73
C ALA A 143 41.59 3.24 25.05
N GLN A 144 41.90 2.17 25.79
CA GLN A 144 41.88 0.79 25.30
C GLN A 144 40.44 0.30 25.06
N GLN A 145 39.51 0.67 25.94
CA GLN A 145 38.08 0.36 25.75
C GLN A 145 37.53 1.00 24.46
N LYS A 146 37.89 2.26 24.18
CA LYS A 146 37.48 2.93 22.94
C LYS A 146 38.09 2.25 21.70
N ALA A 147 39.35 1.84 21.78
CA ALA A 147 40.00 1.11 20.68
C ALA A 147 39.33 -0.24 20.42
N ALA A 148 39.02 -1.01 21.48
CA ALA A 148 38.35 -2.31 21.36
C ALA A 148 36.94 -2.20 20.75
N VAL A 149 36.15 -1.19 21.15
CA VAL A 149 34.82 -0.95 20.57
C VAL A 149 34.95 -0.55 19.09
N LYS A 150 35.96 0.26 18.74
CA LYS A 150 36.20 0.69 17.36
C LYS A 150 36.56 -0.50 16.45
N GLU A 151 37.43 -1.40 16.91
CA GLU A 151 37.77 -2.63 16.18
C GLU A 151 36.55 -3.53 16.00
N LYS A 152 35.74 -3.75 17.05
CA LYS A 152 34.52 -4.57 16.96
C LYS A 152 33.49 -4.02 15.97
N ILE A 153 33.36 -2.69 15.89
CA ILE A 153 32.49 -2.04 14.90
C ILE A 153 33.03 -2.24 13.47
N LYS A 154 34.35 -2.18 13.28
CA LYS A 154 34.98 -2.40 11.98
C LYS A 154 34.78 -3.84 11.52
N GLU A 155 34.97 -4.80 12.41
CA GLU A 155 34.72 -6.23 12.17
C GLU A 155 33.27 -6.50 11.77
N MET A 156 32.29 -5.95 12.50
CA MET A 156 30.87 -6.09 12.15
C MET A 156 30.53 -5.49 10.77
N LYS A 157 31.17 -4.38 10.38
CA LYS A 157 30.97 -3.80 9.04
C LYS A 157 31.52 -4.70 7.96
N GLN A 158 32.71 -5.25 8.17
CA GLN A 158 33.36 -6.13 7.22
C GLN A 158 32.59 -7.45 7.06
N ALA A 159 32.13 -8.06 8.16
CA ALA A 159 31.26 -9.23 8.12
C ALA A 159 29.94 -8.96 7.36
N ARG A 160 29.38 -7.76 7.48
CA ARG A 160 28.19 -7.35 6.74
C ARG A 160 28.47 -7.19 5.24
N GLU A 161 29.62 -6.64 4.86
CA GLU A 161 30.04 -6.52 3.47
C GLU A 161 30.32 -7.89 2.85
N ASP A 162 31.03 -8.76 3.56
CA ASP A 162 31.27 -10.15 3.13
C ASP A 162 29.95 -10.91 2.95
N PHE A 163 29.00 -10.77 3.88
CA PHE A 163 27.67 -11.38 3.76
C PHE A 163 26.86 -10.84 2.55
N MET A 164 27.04 -9.56 2.18
CA MET A 164 26.37 -9.00 1.00
C MET A 164 27.09 -9.35 -0.32
N MET A 165 28.37 -9.72 -0.27
CA MET A 165 29.19 -10.11 -1.43
C MET A 165 29.07 -11.59 -1.76
N VAL A 166 28.80 -12.44 -0.76
CA VAL A 166 28.39 -13.83 -1.00
C VAL A 166 26.91 -13.80 -1.36
N GLY A 167 26.62 -13.58 -2.65
CA GLY A 167 25.25 -13.51 -3.17
C GLY A 167 24.36 -14.61 -2.58
N MET A 168 23.10 -14.26 -2.27
CA MET A 168 22.12 -15.21 -1.73
C MET A 168 22.19 -16.51 -2.54
N PRO A 169 22.32 -17.68 -1.87
CA PRO A 169 22.37 -18.95 -2.56
C PRO A 169 21.14 -19.03 -3.47
N ASP A 170 21.42 -19.23 -4.74
CA ASP A 170 20.40 -19.27 -5.78
C ASP A 170 19.66 -20.59 -5.62
N ASP A 171 18.59 -20.60 -4.81
CA ASP A 171 17.71 -21.76 -4.56
C ASP A 171 16.92 -22.20 -5.81
N ARG A 172 17.29 -21.70 -7.00
CA ARG A 172 16.71 -22.16 -8.27
C ARG A 172 17.07 -23.63 -8.45
N PRO A 173 16.08 -24.55 -8.53
CA PRO A 173 16.34 -25.94 -8.81
C PRO A 173 17.05 -26.02 -10.16
N LYS A 174 18.26 -26.61 -10.18
CA LYS A 174 18.99 -26.84 -11.42
C LYS A 174 18.17 -27.82 -12.23
N GLU A 175 17.50 -27.32 -13.27
CA GLU A 175 16.89 -28.16 -14.28
C GLU A 175 17.98 -29.07 -14.85
N SER A 176 17.85 -30.36 -14.56
CA SER A 176 18.68 -31.39 -15.15
C SER A 176 18.36 -31.42 -16.63
N VAL A 177 19.22 -30.80 -17.44
CA VAL A 177 19.23 -30.96 -18.89
C VAL A 177 19.48 -32.45 -19.17
N GLN A 178 18.45 -33.11 -19.71
CA GLN A 178 18.54 -34.46 -20.28
C GLN A 178 19.08 -34.39 -21.71
#